data_AF-A0A8T4VWS5-F1
#
_entry.id   AF-A0A8T4VWS5-F1
#
_cell.length_a   1.000
_cell.length_b   1.000
_cell.length_c   1.000
_cell.angle_alpha   90.00
_cell.angle_beta   90.00
_cell.angle_gamma   90.00
#
_symmetry.space_group_name_H-M   'P 1'
#
loop_
_entity.id
_entity.type
_entity.pdbx_description
1 polymer ?
#
loop_
_entity_poly.entity_id
_entity_poly.type
_entity_poly.pdbx_seq_one_letter_code
_entity_poly.pdbx_strand_id
1 'polypeptide(L)'
;MKANRKFKNKDDAVSAVIGVILMVAITVAIAATVYVYVSGMIGTSPETTPNMQLVKDSTAKKLTVASADPGNLKWSDFNVTVEVDNDDATFDSITNYTSAPSGTINAGQSI
;
A
#
# COMPACT_ATOMS: atom_id res chain seq x y z
N MET A 1 70.92 11.49 -41.89
CA MET A 1 70.64 10.58 -40.75
C MET A 1 69.76 11.29 -39.73
N LYS A 2 68.97 10.49 -39.00
CA LYS A 2 68.20 10.76 -37.76
C LYS A 2 66.77 11.30 -37.89
N ALA A 3 65.85 10.32 -37.79
CA ALA A 3 64.52 10.44 -37.18
C ALA A 3 64.58 11.07 -35.77
N ASN A 4 63.46 11.59 -35.24
CA ASN A 4 62.78 11.00 -34.07
C ASN A 4 61.67 11.90 -33.46
N ARG A 5 60.53 11.27 -33.12
CA ARG A 5 59.49 11.65 -32.12
C ARG A 5 58.42 12.70 -32.45
N LYS A 6 57.37 12.28 -33.18
CA LYS A 6 55.97 12.69 -32.92
C LYS A 6 55.28 11.65 -32.00
N PHE A 7 55.63 11.63 -30.72
CA PHE A 7 55.00 10.76 -29.71
C PHE A 7 54.85 11.47 -28.36
N LYS A 8 54.22 12.65 -28.31
CA LYS A 8 54.04 13.35 -27.02
C LYS A 8 52.63 13.80 -26.63
N ASN A 9 51.62 13.64 -27.49
CA ASN A 9 50.28 14.17 -27.21
C ASN A 9 49.16 13.14 -27.45
N LYS A 10 49.41 11.84 -27.25
CA LYS A 10 48.37 10.81 -27.34
C LYS A 10 47.74 10.44 -25.98
N ASP A 11 48.38 10.85 -24.88
CA ASP A 11 47.94 10.47 -23.53
C ASP A 11 47.01 11.53 -22.88
N ASP A 12 47.07 12.79 -23.30
CA ASP A 12 46.22 13.86 -22.74
C ASP A 12 44.73 13.67 -23.09
N ALA A 13 44.42 13.10 -24.26
CA ALA A 13 43.04 12.82 -24.69
C ALA A 13 42.36 11.68 -23.91
N VAL A 14 43.16 10.81 -23.28
CA VAL A 14 42.66 9.64 -22.53
C VAL A 14 42.01 10.09 -21.20
N SER A 15 42.45 11.22 -20.64
CA SER A 15 41.86 11.81 -19.43
C SER A 15 40.44 12.35 -19.65
N ALA A 16 40.18 12.98 -20.80
CA ALA A 16 38.86 13.49 -21.15
C ALA A 16 37.84 12.35 -21.31
N VAL A 17 38.24 11.27 -21.98
CA VAL A 17 37.38 10.10 -22.19
C VAL A 17 37.13 9.35 -20.90
N ILE A 18 38.16 9.14 -20.07
CA ILE A 18 37.99 8.47 -18.77
C ILE A 18 37.05 9.27 -17.86
N GLY A 19 37.17 10.60 -17.84
CA GLY A 19 36.26 11.45 -17.06
C GLY A 19 34.79 11.28 -17.46
N VAL A 20 34.52 11.22 -18.77
CA VAL A 20 33.16 11.00 -19.28
C VAL A 20 32.65 9.60 -18.91
N ILE A 21 33.47 8.57 -19.07
CA ILE A 21 33.07 7.19 -18.71
C ILE A 21 32.75 7.08 -17.22
N LEU A 22 33.57 7.67 -16.35
CA LEU A 22 33.36 7.66 -14.90
C LEU A 22 32.10 8.44 -14.49
N MET A 23 31.85 9.59 -15.11
CA MET A 23 30.65 10.40 -14.85
C MET A 23 29.37 9.66 -15.27
N VAL A 24 29.39 9.06 -16.46
CA VAL A 24 28.25 8.31 -16.99
C VAL A 24 28.00 7.04 -16.16
N ALA A 25 29.06 6.34 -15.74
CA ALA A 25 28.91 5.13 -14.94
C ALA A 25 28.17 5.38 -13.62
N ILE A 26 28.54 6.43 -12.89
CA ILE A 26 27.92 6.73 -11.59
C ILE A 26 26.49 7.22 -11.77
N THR A 27 26.23 8.08 -12.76
CA THR A 27 24.89 8.61 -13.01
C THR A 27 23.91 7.52 -13.47
N VAL A 28 24.34 6.58 -14.29
CA VAL A 28 23.52 5.44 -14.72
C VAL A 28 23.20 4.51 -13.54
N ALA A 29 24.18 4.25 -12.66
CA ALA A 29 23.95 3.44 -11.46
C ALA A 29 22.94 4.10 -10.51
N ILE A 30 23.08 5.41 -10.25
CA ILE A 30 22.13 6.15 -9.40
C ILE A 30 20.74 6.21 -10.05
N ALA A 31 20.66 6.49 -11.36
CA ALA A 31 19.39 6.55 -12.05
C ALA A 31 18.65 5.20 -12.02
N ALA A 32 19.36 4.08 -12.27
CA ALA A 32 18.79 2.75 -12.24
C ALA A 32 18.28 2.36 -10.84
N THR A 33 19.06 2.64 -9.79
CA THR A 33 18.69 2.31 -8.40
C THR A 33 17.50 3.14 -7.92
N VAL A 34 17.46 4.44 -8.22
CA VAL A 34 16.32 5.30 -7.90
C VAL A 34 15.07 4.86 -8.68
N TYR A 35 15.21 4.47 -9.95
CA TYR A 35 14.09 3.94 -10.72
C TYR A 35 13.49 2.68 -10.08
N VAL A 36 14.31 1.73 -9.63
CA VAL A 36 13.82 0.52 -8.94
C VAL A 36 13.17 0.88 -7.60
N TYR A 37 13.78 1.78 -6.82
CA TYR A 37 13.23 2.21 -5.53
C TYR A 37 11.86 2.91 -5.69
N VAL A 38 11.77 3.84 -6.64
CA VAL A 38 10.53 4.57 -6.94
C VAL A 38 9.49 3.65 -7.58
N SER A 39 9.88 2.75 -8.50
CA SER A 39 8.97 1.79 -9.11
C SER A 39 8.41 0.79 -8.10
N GLY A 40 9.22 0.34 -7.14
CA GLY A 40 8.76 -0.52 -6.05
C GLY A 40 7.72 0.16 -5.14
N MET A 41 7.83 1.48 -4.99
CA MET A 41 6.91 2.30 -4.20
C MET A 41 5.64 2.71 -4.99
N ILE A 42 5.74 2.88 -6.30
CA ILE A 42 4.58 3.18 -7.18
C ILE A 42 3.67 1.93 -7.34
N GLY A 43 4.23 0.72 -7.24
CA GLY A 43 3.50 -0.53 -7.42
C GLY A 43 2.62 -0.95 -6.25
N THR A 44 2.89 -0.45 -5.04
CA THR A 44 1.98 -0.61 -3.91
C THR A 44 1.09 0.62 -3.87
N SER A 45 -0.09 0.55 -4.50
CA SER A 45 -1.18 1.41 -4.05
C SER A 45 -1.23 1.28 -2.52
N PRO A 46 -1.27 2.39 -1.77
CA PRO A 46 -1.43 2.26 -0.33
C PRO A 46 -2.73 1.50 -0.12
N GLU A 47 -2.62 0.23 0.28
CA GLU A 47 -3.72 -0.57 0.78
C GLU A 47 -4.19 0.20 2.01
N THR A 48 -5.16 1.10 1.80
CA THR A 48 -5.74 1.89 2.87
C THR A 48 -6.42 0.88 3.78
N THR A 49 -5.90 0.72 5.00
CA THR A 49 -6.54 -0.10 6.02
C THR A 49 -7.98 0.38 6.15
N PRO A 50 -8.96 -0.47 5.82
CA PRO A 50 -10.33 0.02 5.71
C PRO A 50 -10.86 0.38 7.09
N ASN A 51 -11.51 1.53 7.21
CA ASN A 51 -12.12 2.00 8.45
C ASN A 51 -13.65 1.86 8.43
N MET A 52 -14.20 1.38 9.55
CA MET A 52 -15.65 1.32 9.79
C MET A 52 -15.96 1.77 11.22
N GLN A 53 -17.05 2.51 11.38
CA GLN A 53 -17.60 2.88 12.67
C GLN A 53 -18.96 2.20 12.86
N LEU A 54 -19.13 1.54 14.00
CA LEU A 54 -20.36 0.85 14.41
C LEU A 54 -20.91 1.50 15.68
N VAL A 55 -22.21 1.77 15.68
CA VAL A 55 -22.93 2.35 16.82
C VAL A 55 -23.92 1.32 17.33
N LYS A 56 -23.80 1.00 18.62
CA LYS A 56 -24.74 0.13 19.31
C LYS A 56 -26.00 0.89 19.71
N ASP A 57 -27.15 0.31 19.42
CA ASP A 57 -28.42 0.71 20.00
C ASP A 57 -28.86 -0.35 21.02
N SER A 58 -28.65 -0.04 22.30
CA SER A 58 -29.01 -0.94 23.41
C SER A 58 -30.52 -1.11 23.58
N THR A 59 -31.33 -0.17 23.10
CA THR A 59 -32.80 -0.23 23.22
C THR A 59 -33.39 -1.07 22.09
N ALA A 60 -32.93 -0.85 20.86
CA ALA A 60 -33.39 -1.60 19.69
C ALA A 60 -32.65 -2.94 19.49
N LYS A 61 -31.61 -3.22 20.30
CA LYS A 61 -30.72 -4.40 20.18
C LYS A 61 -30.12 -4.53 18.77
N LYS A 62 -29.65 -3.42 18.20
CA LYS A 62 -29.12 -3.35 16.84
C LYS A 62 -27.71 -2.76 16.81
N LEU A 63 -26.93 -3.13 15.81
CA LEU A 63 -25.65 -2.49 15.52
C LEU A 63 -25.75 -1.80 14.16
N THR A 64 -25.56 -0.48 14.14
CA THR A 64 -25.68 0.33 12.93
C THR A 64 -24.31 0.83 12.47
N VAL A 65 -24.03 0.71 11.18
CA VAL A 65 -22.84 1.28 10.55
C VAL A 65 -23.02 2.80 10.45
N ALA A 66 -22.26 3.54 11.26
CA ALA A 66 -22.27 5.01 11.23
C ALA A 66 -21.44 5.57 10.06
N SER A 67 -20.34 4.90 9.71
CA SER A 67 -19.53 5.24 8.55
C SER A 67 -18.72 4.02 8.09
N ALA A 68 -18.49 3.90 6.79
CA ALA A 68 -17.60 2.90 6.22
C ALA A 68 -16.89 3.52 5.01
N ASP A 69 -15.68 3.04 4.70
CA ASP A 69 -14.98 3.47 3.50
C ASP A 69 -15.76 3.06 2.23
N PRO A 70 -16.03 4.03 1.33
CA PRO A 70 -16.87 3.78 0.17
C PRO A 70 -16.17 2.82 -0.79
N GLY A 71 -16.86 1.72 -1.13
CA GLY A 71 -16.50 0.84 -2.24
C GLY A 71 -15.48 -0.26 -1.93
N ASN A 72 -14.74 -0.19 -0.82
CA ASN A 72 -13.65 -1.12 -0.52
C ASN A 72 -13.95 -2.12 0.60
N LEU A 73 -15.11 -2.02 1.21
CA LEU A 73 -15.54 -2.87 2.33
C LEU A 73 -16.76 -3.70 1.93
N LYS A 74 -16.66 -5.03 2.04
CA LYS A 74 -17.76 -5.96 1.77
C LYS A 74 -18.15 -6.71 3.04
N TRP A 75 -19.44 -7.02 3.17
CA TRP A 75 -19.97 -7.85 4.27
C TRP A 75 -19.39 -9.28 4.33
N SER A 76 -18.79 -9.77 3.23
CA SER A 76 -18.13 -11.08 3.17
C SER A 76 -16.75 -11.12 3.84
N ASP A 77 -16.13 -9.96 4.05
CA ASP A 77 -14.69 -9.88 4.34
C ASP A 77 -14.38 -9.83 5.85
N PHE A 78 -15.42 -9.82 6.70
CA PHE A 78 -15.25 -9.73 8.16
C PHE A 78 -16.30 -10.54 8.92
N ASN A 79 -15.95 -10.90 10.17
CA ASN A 79 -16.82 -11.58 11.11
C ASN A 79 -16.95 -10.71 12.36
N VAL A 80 -18.18 -10.41 12.79
CA VAL A 80 -18.46 -9.67 14.02
C VAL A 80 -18.76 -10.67 15.12
N THR A 81 -17.89 -10.75 16.12
CA THR A 81 -18.11 -11.54 17.34
C THR A 81 -18.45 -10.61 18.49
N VAL A 82 -19.59 -10.83 19.14
CA VAL A 82 -19.98 -10.10 20.35
C VAL A 82 -19.73 -11.03 21.54
N GLU A 83 -18.90 -10.57 22.47
CA GLU A 83 -18.63 -11.24 23.75
C GLU A 83 -19.41 -10.51 24.85
N VAL A 84 -20.08 -11.26 25.73
CA VAL A 84 -20.76 -10.69 26.91
C VAL A 84 -20.04 -11.14 28.16
N ASP A 85 -19.69 -10.16 28.98
CA ASP A 85 -18.87 -10.32 30.16
C ASP A 85 -19.64 -10.80 31.41
N ASN A 86 -20.84 -11.39 31.26
CA ASN A 86 -21.65 -11.86 32.40
C ASN A 86 -22.51 -13.10 32.06
N ASP A 87 -22.44 -14.10 32.95
CA ASP A 87 -22.97 -15.48 32.85
C ASP A 87 -24.50 -15.61 32.69
N ASP A 88 -25.26 -14.51 32.75
CA ASP A 88 -26.73 -14.50 32.72
C ASP A 88 -27.32 -13.86 31.44
N ALA A 89 -26.49 -13.53 30.44
CA ALA A 89 -26.98 -13.10 29.14
C ALA A 89 -27.07 -14.31 28.19
N THR A 90 -28.23 -14.96 28.16
CA THR A 90 -28.54 -15.87 27.05
C THR A 90 -28.55 -15.07 25.75
N PHE A 91 -27.47 -15.16 24.97
CA PHE A 91 -27.54 -14.88 23.55
C PHE A 91 -28.47 -15.92 22.95
N ASP A 92 -29.67 -15.50 22.55
CA ASP A 92 -30.56 -16.36 21.75
C ASP A 92 -30.02 -16.41 20.32
N SER A 93 -28.86 -17.04 20.18
CA SER A 93 -27.98 -17.08 19.01
C SER A 93 -27.57 -15.70 18.49
N ILE A 94 -26.30 -15.56 18.08
CA ILE A 94 -26.09 -14.83 16.83
C ILE A 94 -26.80 -15.71 15.80
N THR A 95 -28.10 -15.48 15.59
CA THR A 95 -28.72 -15.92 14.36
C THR A 95 -27.85 -15.21 13.34
N ASN A 96 -26.99 -15.96 12.63
CA ASN A 96 -26.26 -15.43 11.49
C ASN A 96 -27.26 -14.55 10.77
N TYR A 97 -27.13 -13.23 10.84
CA TYR A 97 -28.13 -12.37 10.26
C TYR A 97 -27.92 -12.58 8.76
N THR A 98 -28.68 -13.52 8.20
CA THR A 98 -28.58 -14.03 6.83
C THR A 98 -29.09 -13.01 5.83
N SER A 99 -29.13 -11.75 6.24
CA SER A 99 -29.29 -10.59 5.38
C SER A 99 -28.28 -9.53 5.76
N ALA A 100 -27.01 -9.90 5.93
CA ALA A 100 -25.96 -8.92 5.66
C ALA A 100 -26.23 -8.39 4.25
N PRO A 101 -26.44 -7.07 4.07
CA PRO A 101 -26.76 -6.50 2.77
C PRO A 101 -25.74 -7.00 1.74
N SER A 102 -26.19 -7.64 0.66
CA SER A 102 -25.25 -8.10 -0.37
C SER A 102 -24.59 -6.88 -1.02
N GLY A 103 -23.26 -6.81 -0.99
CA GLY A 103 -22.50 -5.73 -1.63
C GLY A 103 -21.59 -4.96 -0.69
N THR A 104 -21.27 -3.73 -1.07
CA THR A 104 -20.40 -2.85 -0.30
C THR A 104 -21.12 -2.27 0.90
N ILE A 105 -20.37 -2.07 1.98
CA ILE A 105 -20.89 -1.48 3.21
C ILE A 105 -21.03 0.02 3.00
N ASN A 106 -22.21 0.55 3.35
CA ASN A 106 -22.48 1.98 3.31
C ASN A 106 -23.02 2.45 4.67
N ALA A 107 -22.90 3.75 4.94
CA ALA A 107 -23.43 4.35 6.16
C ALA A 107 -24.96 4.18 6.25
N GLY A 108 -25.46 3.94 7.47
CA GLY A 108 -26.87 3.77 7.76
C GLY A 108 -27.40 2.34 7.61
N GLN A 109 -26.56 1.38 7.21
CA GLN A 109 -26.93 -0.03 7.22
C GLN A 109 -26.87 -0.59 8.66
N SER A 110 -27.85 -1.40 9.06
CA SER A 110 -27.87 -2.05 10.37
C SER A 110 -27.78 -3.57 10.24
N ILE A 111 -27.14 -4.19 11.22
CA ILE A 111 -27.14 -5.64 11.48
C ILE A 111 -27.78 -5.95 12.83
#